data_AF-A0A928HEG7-F1
#
_entry.id   AF-A0A928HEG7-F1
#
_cell.length_a   1.000
_cell.length_b   1.000
_cell.length_c   1.000
_cell.angle_alpha   90.00
_cell.angle_beta   90.00
_cell.angle_gamma   90.00
#
_symmetry.space_group_name_H-M   'P 1'
#
loop_
_entity.id
_entity.type
_entity.pdbx_description
1 polymer ?
#
loop_
_entity_poly.entity_id
_entity_poly.type
_entity_poly.pdbx_seq_one_letter_code
_entity_poly.pdbx_strand_id
1 'polypeptide(L)'
;MKNLLIRFTNLNFWVKMIFCFCLIGVLSNTVLCIRDLMTGGILFRLHAGFWVLYASQAVFILLGERYVSVLALVQGLLAFFTNADFTFVPLLRAVGTVYYVLFPVPTLQMMSAYKYIFISAAFTLQMLSAYVLLVSFPKPAPKKEPVAEK
;
A
#
# COMPACT_ATOMS: atom_id res chain seq x y z
N MET A 1 21.66 0.74 12.09
CA MET A 1 21.59 0.65 10.61
C MET A 1 21.96 -0.73 10.04
N LYS A 2 23.10 -1.35 10.41
CA LYS A 2 23.49 -2.69 9.89
C LYS A 2 22.37 -3.76 9.99
N ASN A 3 21.60 -3.79 11.08
CA ASN A 3 20.51 -4.75 11.26
C ASN A 3 19.29 -4.54 10.33
N LEU A 4 19.00 -3.30 9.90
CA LEU A 4 17.86 -3.02 9.00
C LEU A 4 18.20 -3.37 7.55
N LEU A 5 19.43 -3.08 7.13
CA LEU A 5 19.89 -3.42 5.78
C LEU A 5 19.88 -4.94 5.58
N ILE A 6 20.36 -5.70 6.58
CA ILE A 6 20.34 -7.18 6.57
C ILE A 6 18.90 -7.71 6.52
N ARG A 7 17.99 -7.12 7.30
CA ARG A 7 16.57 -7.49 7.26
C ARG A 7 15.96 -7.25 5.88
N PHE A 8 16.26 -6.10 5.25
CA PHE A 8 15.81 -5.81 3.90
C PHE A 8 16.40 -6.76 2.86
N THR A 9 17.70 -7.07 2.91
CA THR A 9 18.33 -7.99 1.95
C THR A 9 17.75 -9.40 2.02
N ASN A 10 17.33 -9.84 3.21
CA ASN A 10 16.73 -11.16 3.44
C ASN A 10 15.26 -11.25 2.99
N LEU A 11 14.59 -10.14 2.65
CA LEU A 11 13.24 -10.18 2.10
C LEU A 11 13.24 -10.81 0.70
N ASN A 12 12.17 -11.55 0.37
CA ASN A 12 11.96 -12.04 -0.98
C ASN A 12 11.75 -10.85 -1.96
N PHE A 13 11.92 -11.10 -3.25
CA PHE A 13 11.80 -10.07 -4.28
C PHE A 13 10.43 -9.35 -4.25
N TRP A 14 9.35 -10.09 -4.06
CA TRP A 14 8.00 -9.54 -4.03
C TRP A 14 7.75 -8.61 -2.84
N VAL A 15 8.18 -8.98 -1.63
CA VAL A 15 8.06 -8.14 -0.44
C VAL A 15 8.96 -6.92 -0.54
N LYS A 16 10.14 -7.02 -1.19
CA LYS A 16 10.96 -5.83 -1.51
C LYS A 16 10.21 -4.86 -2.42
N MET A 17 9.54 -5.36 -3.46
CA MET A 17 8.72 -4.50 -4.32
C MET A 17 7.60 -3.81 -3.54
N ILE A 18 6.85 -4.57 -2.73
CA ILE A 18 5.79 -4.02 -1.87
C ILE A 18 6.35 -2.96 -0.92
N PHE A 19 7.49 -3.23 -0.30
CA PHE A 19 8.19 -2.29 0.58
C PHE A 19 8.56 -0.99 -0.15
N CYS A 20 9.12 -1.08 -1.36
CA CYS A 20 9.44 0.09 -2.18
C CYS A 20 8.19 0.91 -2.51
N PHE A 21 7.08 0.27 -2.86
CA PHE A 21 5.83 0.99 -3.08
C PHE A 21 5.28 1.63 -1.80
N CYS A 22 5.43 0.97 -0.64
CA CYS A 22 5.07 1.59 0.64
C CYS A 22 5.89 2.86 0.89
N LEU A 23 7.20 2.83 0.65
CA LEU A 23 8.04 4.02 0.78
C LEU A 23 7.64 5.13 -0.19
N ILE A 24 7.33 4.80 -1.45
CA ILE A 24 6.81 5.78 -2.41
C ILE A 24 5.49 6.37 -1.92
N GLY A 25 4.62 5.55 -1.33
CA GLY A 25 3.37 5.98 -0.71
C GLY A 25 3.58 6.95 0.44
N VAL A 26 4.55 6.69 1.33
CA VAL A 26 4.95 7.60 2.41
C VAL A 26 5.42 8.93 1.84
N LEU A 27 6.34 8.91 0.86
CA LEU A 27 6.89 10.12 0.26
C LEU A 27 5.79 10.95 -0.43
N SER A 28 4.93 10.30 -1.20
CA SER A 28 3.82 10.96 -1.90
C SER A 28 2.84 11.60 -0.93
N ASN A 29 2.44 10.88 0.12
CA ASN A 29 1.55 11.43 1.15
C ASN A 29 2.23 12.50 1.99
N THR A 30 3.56 12.48 2.16
CA THR A 30 4.30 13.56 2.82
C THR A 30 4.13 14.87 2.03
N VAL A 31 4.32 14.83 0.71
CA VAL A 31 4.13 15.99 -0.16
C VAL A 31 2.68 16.48 -0.14
N LEU A 32 1.71 15.57 -0.18
CA LEU A 32 0.28 15.90 -0.12
C LEU A 32 -0.11 16.51 1.22
N CYS A 33 0.36 15.96 2.34
CA CYS A 33 0.16 16.53 3.68
C CYS A 33 0.72 17.96 3.78
N ILE A 34 1.94 18.20 3.27
CA ILE A 34 2.55 19.54 3.26
C ILE A 34 1.69 20.51 2.43
N ARG A 35 1.31 20.11 1.22
CA ARG A 35 0.44 20.93 0.36
C ARG A 35 -0.89 21.25 1.02
N ASP A 36 -1.49 20.27 1.69
CA ASP A 36 -2.77 20.44 2.35
C ASP A 36 -2.70 21.36 3.56
N LEU A 37 -1.62 21.29 4.34
CA LEU A 37 -1.36 22.26 5.42
C LEU A 37 -1.30 23.70 4.88
N MET A 38 -0.73 23.89 3.70
CA MET A 38 -0.66 25.21 3.06
C MET A 38 -2.00 25.68 2.45
N THR A 39 -2.94 24.77 2.19
CA THR A 39 -4.19 25.05 1.45
C THR A 39 -5.46 24.93 2.31
N GLY A 40 -5.31 24.95 3.64
CA GLY A 40 -6.46 24.97 4.58
C GLY A 40 -6.86 23.60 5.11
N GLY A 41 -6.12 22.53 4.80
CA GLY A 41 -6.13 21.28 5.54
C GLY A 41 -7.34 20.35 5.34
N ILE A 42 -8.18 20.60 4.33
CA ILE A 42 -9.43 19.85 4.11
C ILE A 42 -9.18 18.34 3.97
N LEU A 43 -8.17 17.95 3.18
CA LEU A 43 -7.82 16.56 2.93
C LEU A 43 -6.64 16.05 3.79
N PHE A 44 -6.12 16.89 4.70
CA PHE A 44 -4.93 16.56 5.50
C PHE A 44 -5.13 15.28 6.31
N ARG A 45 -6.30 15.08 6.90
CA ARG A 45 -6.62 13.88 7.69
C ARG A 45 -6.58 12.61 6.84
N LEU A 46 -7.01 12.70 5.59
CA LEU A 46 -7.00 11.57 4.67
C LEU A 46 -5.56 11.20 4.29
N HIS A 47 -4.76 12.17 3.85
CA HIS A 47 -3.37 11.92 3.46
C HIS A 47 -2.50 11.53 4.66
N ALA A 48 -2.73 12.11 5.84
CA ALA A 48 -2.05 11.69 7.06
C ALA A 48 -2.41 10.25 7.46
N GLY A 49 -3.68 9.85 7.30
CA GLY A 49 -4.12 8.47 7.52
C GLY A 49 -3.40 7.49 6.59
N PHE A 50 -3.35 7.77 5.29
CA PHE A 50 -2.60 6.96 4.33
C PHE A 50 -1.10 6.98 4.60
N TRP A 51 -0.53 8.13 4.99
CA TRP A 51 0.87 8.24 5.38
C TRP A 51 1.21 7.27 6.53
N VAL A 52 0.39 7.25 7.58
CA VAL A 52 0.57 6.35 8.73
C VAL A 52 0.44 4.90 8.30
N LEU A 53 -0.52 4.56 7.43
CA LEU A 53 -0.71 3.20 6.92
C LEU A 53 0.52 2.71 6.15
N TYR A 54 1.02 3.51 5.20
CA TYR A 54 2.21 3.16 4.41
C TYR A 54 3.48 3.08 5.27
N ALA A 55 3.67 4.03 6.19
CA ALA A 55 4.82 4.05 7.09
C ALA A 55 4.81 2.84 8.02
N SER A 56 3.64 2.51 8.57
CA SER A 56 3.46 1.31 9.40
C SER A 56 3.79 0.07 8.58
N GLN A 57 3.23 -0.09 7.38
CA GLN A 57 3.52 -1.26 6.55
C GLN A 57 5.02 -1.43 6.27
N ALA A 58 5.73 -0.34 5.94
CA ALA A 58 7.18 -0.38 5.74
C ALA A 58 7.92 -0.88 7.01
N VAL A 59 7.54 -0.39 8.19
CA VAL A 59 8.14 -0.82 9.47
C VAL A 59 7.82 -2.28 9.77
N PHE A 60 6.55 -2.69 9.70
CA PHE A 60 6.13 -4.05 10.01
C PHE A 60 6.72 -5.08 9.03
N ILE A 61 6.91 -4.73 7.75
CA ILE A 61 7.65 -5.56 6.77
C ILE A 61 9.09 -5.81 7.25
N LEU A 62 9.80 -4.78 7.69
CA LEU A 62 11.18 -4.91 8.18
C LEU A 62 11.26 -5.67 9.51
N LEU A 63 10.19 -5.66 10.30
CA LEU A 63 10.10 -6.45 11.52
C LEU A 63 9.75 -7.92 11.25
N GLY A 64 9.31 -8.26 10.04
CA GLY A 64 8.87 -9.62 9.72
C GLY A 64 7.48 -9.96 10.26
N GLU A 65 6.68 -8.93 10.55
CA GLU A 65 5.40 -9.09 11.24
C GLU A 65 4.27 -9.45 10.28
N ARG A 66 3.68 -10.62 10.49
CA ARG A 66 2.65 -11.18 9.59
C ARG A 66 1.37 -10.33 9.52
N TYR A 67 1.05 -9.60 10.59
CA TYR A 67 -0.13 -8.72 10.66
C TYR A 67 -0.05 -7.52 9.71
N VAL A 68 1.09 -7.26 9.06
CA VAL A 68 1.18 -6.25 7.99
C VAL A 68 0.23 -6.53 6.82
N SER A 69 -0.13 -7.81 6.60
CA SER A 69 -1.16 -8.21 5.64
C SER A 69 -2.52 -7.60 5.94
N VAL A 70 -2.88 -7.44 7.22
CA VAL A 70 -4.12 -6.79 7.65
C VAL A 70 -4.08 -5.30 7.33
N LEU A 71 -2.94 -4.64 7.56
CA LEU A 71 -2.77 -3.23 7.19
C LEU A 71 -2.90 -3.03 5.68
N ALA A 72 -2.32 -3.92 4.88
CA ALA A 72 -2.45 -3.89 3.42
C ALA A 72 -3.91 -4.10 2.98
N LEU A 73 -4.65 -5.00 3.64
CA LEU A 73 -6.08 -5.22 3.38
C LEU A 73 -6.91 -3.97 3.71
N VAL A 74 -6.72 -3.41 4.91
CA VAL A 74 -7.41 -2.19 5.36
C VAL A 74 -7.14 -1.03 4.40
N GLN A 75 -5.90 -0.86 3.97
CA GLN A 75 -5.56 0.15 2.98
C GLN A 75 -6.29 -0.08 1.64
N GLY A 76 -6.40 -1.33 1.18
CA GLY A 76 -7.15 -1.65 -0.04
C GLY A 76 -8.64 -1.35 0.06
N LEU A 77 -9.25 -1.64 1.21
CA LEU A 77 -10.64 -1.32 1.48
C LEU A 77 -10.87 0.19 1.53
N LEU A 78 -10.04 0.92 2.29
CA LEU A 78 -10.11 2.38 2.37
C LEU A 78 -9.91 3.02 0.99
N ALA A 79 -8.92 2.56 0.23
CA ALA A 79 -8.64 3.04 -1.11
C ALA A 79 -9.80 2.79 -2.09
N PHE A 80 -10.46 1.63 -1.97
CA PHE A 80 -11.65 1.31 -2.75
C PHE A 80 -12.82 2.24 -2.42
N PHE A 81 -13.14 2.42 -1.13
CA PHE A 81 -14.26 3.28 -0.71
C PHE A 81 -14.03 4.76 -1.01
N THR A 82 -12.79 5.22 -0.93
CA THR A 82 -12.43 6.62 -1.21
C THR A 82 -12.10 6.88 -2.68
N ASN A 83 -12.08 5.84 -3.52
CA ASN A 83 -11.56 5.88 -4.89
C ASN A 83 -10.17 6.54 -4.97
N ALA A 84 -9.33 6.35 -3.95
CA ALA A 84 -8.08 7.09 -3.78
C ALA A 84 -6.93 6.18 -3.31
N ASP A 85 -5.69 6.53 -3.68
CA ASP A 85 -4.44 6.06 -3.08
C ASP A 85 -4.25 4.54 -2.82
N PHE A 86 -4.09 3.76 -3.90
CA PHE A 86 -3.54 2.40 -3.83
C PHE A 86 -2.01 2.37 -3.89
N THR A 87 -1.40 1.35 -3.27
CA THR A 87 0.07 1.11 -3.26
C THR A 87 0.66 1.09 -4.68
N PHE A 88 -0.11 0.53 -5.63
CA PHE A 88 0.32 0.31 -7.00
C PHE A 88 -0.11 1.42 -7.98
N VAL A 89 -0.69 2.53 -7.49
CA VAL A 89 -1.07 3.68 -8.34
C VAL A 89 0.09 4.18 -9.22
N PRO A 90 1.34 4.30 -8.73
CA PRO A 90 2.45 4.75 -9.58
C PRO A 90 2.68 3.86 -10.80
N LEU A 91 2.59 2.53 -10.63
CA LEU A 91 2.71 1.56 -11.72
C LEU A 91 1.56 1.71 -12.71
N LEU A 92 0.33 1.77 -12.19
CA LEU A 92 -0.86 1.87 -13.04
C LEU A 92 -0.98 3.23 -13.73
N ARG A 93 -0.45 4.31 -13.14
CA ARG A 93 -0.38 5.63 -13.78
C ARG A 93 0.45 5.60 -15.05
N ALA A 94 1.56 4.86 -15.09
CA ALA A 94 2.35 4.71 -16.30
C ALA A 94 1.53 4.05 -17.42
N VAL A 95 0.76 3.00 -17.09
CA VAL A 95 -0.18 2.34 -18.02
C VAL A 95 -1.27 3.31 -18.48
N GLY A 96 -1.80 4.11 -17.55
CA GLY A 96 -2.77 5.16 -17.85
C GLY A 96 -2.25 6.22 -18.81
N THR A 97 -1.03 6.70 -18.61
CA THR A 97 -0.40 7.68 -19.50
C THR A 97 -0.29 7.13 -20.92
N VAL A 98 0.11 5.86 -21.08
CA VAL A 98 0.15 5.22 -22.42
C VAL A 98 -1.24 5.18 -23.05
N TYR A 99 -2.28 4.87 -22.28
CA TYR A 99 -3.66 4.88 -22.78
C TYR A 99 -4.07 6.27 -23.29
N TYR A 100 -3.80 7.34 -22.54
CA TYR A 100 -4.14 8.71 -22.97
C TYR A 100 -3.31 9.20 -24.16
N VAL A 101 -2.08 8.70 -24.35
CA VAL A 101 -1.28 8.98 -25.55
C VAL A 101 -1.88 8.31 -26.79
N LEU A 102 -2.37 7.08 -26.66
CA LEU A 102 -2.99 6.33 -27.75
C LEU A 102 -4.41 6.82 -28.08
N PHE A 103 -5.13 7.35 -27.08
CA PHE A 103 -6.51 7.83 -27.20
C PHE A 103 -6.65 9.25 -26.64
N PRO A 104 -6.27 10.29 -27.40
CA PRO A 104 -6.16 11.67 -26.90
C PRO A 104 -7.51 12.35 -26.60
N VAL A 105 -8.62 11.86 -27.18
CA VAL A 105 -9.98 12.38 -26.91
C VAL A 105 -10.89 11.22 -26.49
N PRO A 106 -10.78 10.74 -25.25
CA PRO A 106 -11.62 9.65 -24.78
C PRO A 106 -13.05 10.13 -24.56
N THR A 107 -14.02 9.33 -24.98
CA THR A 107 -15.43 9.56 -24.70
C THR A 107 -15.72 9.35 -23.21
N LEU A 108 -16.82 9.93 -22.71
CA LEU A 108 -17.26 9.75 -21.32
C LEU A 108 -17.39 8.27 -20.92
N GLN A 109 -17.89 7.43 -21.84
CA GLN A 109 -18.01 5.98 -21.62
C GLN A 109 -16.63 5.32 -21.47
N MET A 110 -15.66 5.69 -22.32
CA MET A 110 -14.30 5.17 -22.25
C MET A 110 -13.58 5.61 -20.96
N MET A 111 -13.74 6.87 -20.54
CA MET A 111 -13.17 7.34 -19.27
C MET A 111 -13.76 6.60 -18.06
N SER A 112 -15.07 6.35 -18.07
CA SER A 112 -15.74 5.62 -17.00
C SER A 112 -15.28 4.16 -16.95
N ALA A 113 -15.25 3.47 -18.09
CA ALA A 113 -14.74 2.11 -18.20
C ALA A 113 -13.29 2.02 -17.73
N TYR A 114 -12.42 2.93 -18.19
CA TYR A 114 -11.03 3.02 -17.75
C TYR A 114 -10.93 3.18 -16.22
N LYS A 115 -11.73 4.07 -15.61
CA LYS A 115 -11.73 4.28 -14.16
C LYS A 115 -12.10 3.00 -13.40
N TYR A 116 -13.14 2.28 -13.83
CA TYR A 116 -13.54 1.03 -13.18
C TYR A 116 -12.50 -0.08 -13.34
N ILE A 117 -11.95 -0.24 -14.54
CA ILE A 117 -10.89 -1.21 -14.82
C ILE A 117 -9.65 -0.89 -13.98
N PHE A 118 -9.27 0.39 -13.91
CA PHE A 118 -8.13 0.86 -13.13
C PHE A 118 -8.32 0.58 -11.64
N ILE A 119 -9.47 0.95 -11.06
CA ILE A 119 -9.76 0.71 -9.64
C ILE A 119 -9.80 -0.79 -9.35
N SER A 120 -10.41 -1.59 -10.22
CA SER A 120 -10.45 -3.04 -10.06
C SER A 120 -9.03 -3.64 -10.11
N ALA A 121 -8.19 -3.21 -11.05
CA ALA A 121 -6.81 -3.68 -11.15
C ALA A 121 -6.00 -3.28 -9.91
N ALA A 122 -6.15 -2.04 -9.44
CA ALA A 122 -5.49 -1.54 -8.25
C ALA A 122 -5.92 -2.30 -6.99
N PHE A 123 -7.21 -2.59 -6.85
CA PHE A 123 -7.75 -3.37 -5.74
C PHE A 123 -7.24 -4.82 -5.79
N THR A 124 -7.25 -5.46 -6.95
CA THR A 124 -6.72 -6.82 -7.12
C THR A 124 -5.23 -6.90 -6.76
N LEU A 125 -4.42 -5.95 -7.22
CA LEU A 125 -3.00 -5.89 -6.86
C LEU A 125 -2.80 -5.68 -5.35
N GLN A 126 -3.66 -4.88 -4.71
CA GLN A 126 -3.62 -4.67 -3.27
C GLN A 126 -4.04 -5.92 -2.47
N MET A 127 -5.01 -6.70 -2.96
CA MET A 127 -5.35 -8.00 -2.36
C MET A 127 -4.22 -9.02 -2.53
N LEU A 128 -3.57 -9.01 -3.71
CA LEU A 128 -2.40 -9.84 -3.97
C LEU A 128 -1.23 -9.46 -3.04
N SER A 129 -1.00 -8.17 -2.79
CA SER A 129 0.07 -7.75 -1.86
C SER A 129 -0.22 -8.20 -0.43
N ALA A 130 -1.47 -8.08 0.04
CA ALA A 130 -1.87 -8.59 1.35
C ALA A 130 -1.66 -10.10 1.47
N TYR A 131 -2.01 -10.86 0.42
CA TYR A 131 -1.75 -12.30 0.37
C TYR A 131 -0.27 -12.66 0.39
N VAL A 132 0.55 -11.99 -0.44
CA VAL A 132 2.00 -12.20 -0.48
C VAL A 132 2.62 -11.93 0.90
N LEU A 133 2.21 -10.86 1.57
CA LEU A 133 2.68 -10.53 2.93
C LEU A 133 2.25 -11.61 3.95
N LEU A 134 1.02 -12.12 3.85
CA LEU A 134 0.49 -13.14 4.76
C LEU A 134 1.23 -14.48 4.64
N VAL A 135 1.65 -14.85 3.43
CA VAL A 135 2.36 -16.12 3.17
C VAL A 135 3.87 -15.99 3.38
N SER A 136 4.44 -14.80 3.15
CA SER A 136 5.90 -14.58 3.26
C SER A 136 6.41 -14.49 4.70
N PHE A 137 5.54 -14.20 5.68
CA PHE A 137 5.92 -14.05 7.09
C PHE A 137 5.44 -15.22 7.97
N PRO A 138 6.25 -15.61 8.98
CA PRO A 138 5.96 -16.78 9.81
C PRO A 138 4.68 -16.60 10.64
N LYS A 139 3.97 -17.70 10.90
CA LYS A 139 2.79 -17.69 11.78
C LYS A 139 3.22 -17.29 13.21
N PRO A 140 2.41 -16.52 13.95
CA PRO A 140 2.67 -16.29 15.36
C PRO A 140 2.74 -17.63 16.09
N ALA A 141 3.78 -17.85 16.89
CA ALA A 141 3.85 -19.05 17.72
C ALA A 141 2.68 -19.04 18.72
N PRO A 142 1.99 -20.17 18.95
CA PRO A 142 1.00 -20.26 20.01
C PRO A 142 1.70 -19.93 21.34
N LYS A 143 1.16 -18.98 22.10
CA LYS A 143 1.60 -18.73 23.47
C LYS A 143 1.48 -20.04 24.23
N LYS A 144 2.60 -20.59 24.70
CA LYS A 144 2.56 -21.67 25.69
C LYS A 144 1.80 -21.11 26.89
N GLU A 145 0.64 -21.68 27.21
CA GLU A 145 -0.07 -21.38 28.44
C GLU A 145 0.90 -21.62 29.61
N PRO A 146 0.95 -20.72 30.61
CA PRO A 146 1.74 -20.99 31.79
C PRO A 146 1.20 -22.26 32.43
N VAL A 147 2.01 -23.31 32.45
CA VAL A 147 1.72 -24.54 33.19
C VAL A 147 1.55 -24.11 34.64
N ALA A 148 0.31 -24.17 35.14
CA ALA A 148 0.04 -23.96 36.55
C ALA A 148 0.75 -25.08 37.31
N GLU A 149 1.88 -24.74 37.96
CA GLU A 149 2.48 -25.60 38.98
C GLU A 149 1.40 -25.84 40.05
N LYS A 150 1.00 -27.10 40.20
CA LYS A 150 0.13 -27.59 41.27
C LYS A 150 0.98 -28.10 42.41
#